data_AF-A0A954A8L5-F1
#
_entry.id   AF-A0A954A8L5-F1
#
_cell.length_a   1.000
_cell.length_b   1.000
_cell.length_c   1.000
_cell.angle_alpha   90.00
_cell.angle_beta   90.00
_cell.angle_gamma   90.00
#
_symmetry.space_group_name_H-M   'P 1'
#
loop_
_entity.id
_entity.type
_entity.pdbx_description
1 polymer ?
#
loop_
_entity_poly.entity_id
_entity_poly.type
_entity_poly.pdbx_seq_one_letter_code
_entity_poly.pdbx_strand_id
1 'polypeptide(L)'
;MDRRTFITRTVATGAAIGPLAAAAQAMADDAADPAATRFRLAYAPHPGMFRHHAGDGIVDQIRFAADQGFHAWEDNGMLGREVAEQERIGSVLRELGMTMGVF
;
A
#
# COMPACT_ATOMS: atom_id res chain seq x y z
N MET A 1 15.48 10.36 17.67
CA MET A 1 14.40 10.06 18.63
C MET A 1 14.23 8.55 18.69
N ASP A 2 14.45 7.93 19.86
CA ASP A 2 14.28 6.49 20.03
C ASP A 2 12.82 6.13 20.25
N ARG A 3 12.20 5.55 19.23
CA ARG A 3 10.79 5.09 19.23
C ARG A 3 10.44 4.19 20.42
N ARG A 4 11.42 3.42 20.91
CA ARG A 4 11.26 2.51 22.05
C ARG A 4 11.12 3.29 23.37
N THR A 5 11.99 4.27 23.60
CA THR A 5 11.97 5.12 24.80
C THR A 5 10.70 5.96 24.91
N PHE A 6 10.13 6.37 23.76
CA PHE A 6 8.86 7.10 23.73
C PHE A 6 7.69 6.22 24.21
N ILE A 7 7.54 5.02 23.64
CA ILE A 7 6.45 4.08 24.00
C ILE A 7 6.55 3.64 25.48
N THR A 8 7.76 3.33 25.97
CA THR A 8 7.96 2.88 27.36
C THR A 8 7.56 3.96 28.38
N ARG A 9 7.71 5.25 28.04
CA ARG A 9 7.34 6.35 28.93
C ARG A 9 5.83 6.62 28.95
N THR A 10 5.12 6.35 27.85
CA THR A 10 3.67 6.55 27.76
C THR A 10 2.87 5.53 28.58
N VAL A 11 3.40 4.31 28.76
CA VAL A 11 2.72 3.23 29.50
C VAL A 11 2.86 3.34 31.02
N ALA A 12 3.92 3.97 31.52
CA ALA A 12 4.25 4.01 32.95
C ALA A 12 3.40 5.00 33.79
N THR A 13 2.67 5.93 33.16
CA THR A 13 1.78 6.90 33.83
C THR A 13 0.32 6.41 33.88
N GLY A 14 0.12 5.22 34.45
CA GLY A 14 -1.18 4.61 34.65
C GLY A 14 -1.93 5.17 35.86
N ALA A 15 -2.77 6.19 35.64
CA ALA A 15 -3.92 6.53 36.50
C ALA A 15 -4.93 7.39 35.73
N ALA A 16 -5.38 6.93 34.57
CA ALA A 16 -6.61 7.43 33.96
C ALA A 16 -7.17 6.34 33.05
N ILE A 17 -8.38 5.88 33.35
CA ILE A 17 -9.09 4.85 32.58
C ILE A 17 -9.67 5.46 31.28
N GLY A 18 -9.75 6.81 31.20
CA GLY A 18 -10.21 7.55 30.02
C GLY A 18 -9.24 7.54 28.82
N PRO A 19 -7.93 7.81 29.00
CA PRO A 19 -6.96 7.82 27.91
C PRO A 19 -6.70 6.47 27.25
N LEU A 20 -6.83 5.36 27.99
CA LEU A 20 -6.66 4.00 27.44
C LEU A 20 -7.81 3.61 26.50
N ALA A 21 -9.04 3.95 26.87
CA ALA A 21 -10.21 3.74 26.01
C ALA A 21 -10.16 4.65 24.78
N ALA A 22 -9.76 5.92 24.94
CA ALA A 22 -9.59 6.85 23.82
C ALA A 22 -8.45 6.44 22.87
N ALA A 23 -7.34 5.90 23.40
CA ALA A 23 -6.25 5.38 22.58
C ALA A 23 -6.66 4.09 21.84
N ALA A 24 -7.39 3.18 22.49
CA ALA A 24 -7.95 2.00 21.84
C ALA A 24 -8.96 2.37 20.75
N GLN A 25 -9.79 3.39 20.99
CA GLN A 25 -10.75 3.91 20.01
C GLN A 25 -10.03 4.59 18.83
N ALA A 26 -8.97 5.36 19.07
CA ALA A 26 -8.17 5.98 18.01
C ALA A 26 -7.41 4.94 17.17
N MET A 27 -6.94 3.84 17.77
CA MET A 27 -6.35 2.73 17.02
C MET A 27 -7.40 1.93 16.23
N ALA A 28 -8.66 1.91 16.70
CA ALA A 28 -9.77 1.30 15.98
C ALA A 28 -10.29 2.19 14.83
N ASP A 29 -10.25 3.52 14.97
CA ASP A 29 -10.59 4.47 13.90
C ASP A 29 -9.52 4.49 12.79
N ASP A 30 -8.23 4.29 13.13
CA ASP A 30 -7.16 4.11 12.14
C ASP A 30 -7.24 2.76 11.40
N ALA A 31 -8.01 1.80 11.94
CA ALA A 31 -8.30 0.52 11.32
C ALA A 31 -9.54 0.55 10.38
N ALA A 32 -10.26 1.68 10.32
CA ALA A 32 -11.29 1.88 9.31
C ALA A 32 -10.60 2.22 7.99
N ASP A 33 -10.37 1.20 7.15
CA ASP A 33 -9.79 1.34 5.80
C ASP A 33 -10.64 2.32 4.97
N PRO A 34 -10.22 3.59 4.84
CA PRO A 34 -10.93 4.54 4.02
C PRO A 34 -10.37 4.31 2.63
N ALA A 35 -10.87 3.27 1.94
CA ALA A 35 -10.52 2.86 0.57
C ALA A 35 -9.51 3.83 -0.04
N ALA A 36 -8.21 3.50 0.12
CA ALA A 36 -7.11 4.46 0.15
C ALA A 36 -7.35 5.61 -0.83
N THR A 37 -7.47 6.84 -0.31
CA THR A 37 -7.74 8.00 -1.14
C THR A 37 -6.73 8.05 -2.27
N ARG A 38 -7.21 7.91 -3.51
CA ARG A 38 -6.39 7.87 -4.72
C ARG A 38 -5.37 9.01 -4.67
N PHE A 39 -4.09 8.68 -4.86
CA PHE A 39 -3.06 9.70 -4.94
C PHE A 39 -3.38 10.70 -6.05
N ARG A 40 -3.11 11.98 -5.82
CA ARG A 40 -3.35 13.04 -6.82
C ARG A 40 -2.45 12.96 -8.04
N LEU A 41 -1.23 12.44 -7.85
CA LEU A 41 -0.24 12.27 -8.91
C LEU A 41 -0.10 10.80 -9.28
N ALA A 42 0.31 10.55 -10.52
CA ALA A 42 0.55 9.22 -11.06
C ALA A 42 1.87 8.63 -10.52
N TYR A 43 1.95 8.39 -9.21
CA TYR A 43 3.05 7.63 -8.63
C TYR A 43 2.97 6.19 -9.14
N ALA A 44 4.06 5.72 -9.74
CA ALA A 44 4.13 4.44 -10.42
C ALA A 44 5.17 3.56 -9.72
N PRO A 45 4.77 2.74 -8.73
CA PRO A 45 5.63 1.72 -8.16
C PRO A 45 5.96 0.65 -9.22
N HIS A 46 7.01 -0.13 -8.95
CA HIS A 46 7.54 -1.13 -9.86
C HIS A 46 7.59 -2.53 -9.23
N PRO A 47 7.78 -3.60 -10.03
CA PRO A 47 7.90 -4.96 -9.51
C PRO A 47 8.91 -5.07 -8.37
N GLY A 48 8.52 -5.77 -7.30
CA GLY A 48 9.35 -6.06 -6.13
C GLY A 48 9.16 -5.10 -4.96
N MET A 49 8.62 -3.88 -5.17
CA MET A 49 8.39 -2.92 -4.09
C MET A 49 7.41 -3.45 -3.02
N PHE A 50 6.45 -4.30 -3.43
CA PHE A 50 5.41 -4.81 -2.54
C PHE A 50 5.51 -6.31 -2.25
N ARG A 51 6.67 -6.94 -2.50
CA ARG A 51 6.82 -8.40 -2.30
C ARG A 51 6.47 -8.89 -0.89
N HIS A 52 6.70 -8.07 0.13
CA HIS A 52 6.40 -8.41 1.52
C HIS A 52 4.94 -8.17 1.91
N HIS A 53 4.14 -7.54 1.04
CA HIS A 53 2.72 -7.29 1.25
C HIS A 53 1.84 -8.17 0.35
N ALA A 54 2.27 -8.40 -0.90
CA ALA A 54 1.49 -9.09 -1.92
C ALA A 54 2.20 -10.29 -2.56
N GLY A 55 3.39 -10.67 -2.07
CA GLY A 55 4.19 -11.76 -2.64
C GLY A 55 4.91 -11.38 -3.94
N ASP A 56 5.59 -12.35 -4.55
CA ASP A 56 6.46 -12.11 -5.71
C ASP A 56 5.69 -11.90 -7.02
N GLY A 57 4.38 -12.16 -7.05
CA GLY A 57 3.54 -12.01 -8.23
C GLY A 57 3.30 -10.53 -8.61
N ILE A 58 3.67 -10.14 -9.83
CA ILE A 58 3.51 -8.75 -10.31
C ILE A 58 2.04 -8.30 -10.26
N VAL A 59 1.10 -9.15 -10.68
CA VAL A 59 -0.34 -8.81 -10.67
C VAL A 59 -0.87 -8.59 -9.25
N ASP A 60 -0.41 -9.38 -8.28
CA ASP A 60 -0.84 -9.22 -6.90
C ASP A 60 -0.27 -7.93 -6.31
N GLN A 61 0.97 -7.57 -6.67
CA GLN A 61 1.57 -6.28 -6.31
C GLN A 61 0.85 -5.09 -6.98
N ILE A 62 0.37 -5.23 -8.21
CA ILE A 62 -0.44 -4.20 -8.90
C ILE A 62 -1.78 -4.00 -8.18
N ARG A 63 -2.47 -5.09 -7.82
CA ARG A 63 -3.73 -5.03 -7.08
C ARG A 63 -3.55 -4.37 -5.72
N PHE A 64 -2.52 -4.78 -4.99
CA PHE A 64 -2.16 -4.13 -3.73
C PHE A 64 -1.87 -2.64 -3.94
N ALA A 65 -1.15 -2.26 -5.00
CA ALA A 65 -0.91 -0.85 -5.29
C ALA A 65 -2.22 -0.08 -5.52
N ALA A 66 -3.17 -0.65 -6.27
CA ALA A 66 -4.48 -0.05 -6.47
C ALA A 66 -5.24 0.13 -5.14
N ASP A 67 -5.22 -0.89 -4.27
CA ASP A 67 -5.83 -0.85 -2.94
C ASP A 67 -5.19 0.22 -2.04
N GLN A 68 -3.90 0.54 -2.25
CA GLN A 68 -3.19 1.61 -1.55
C GLN A 68 -3.32 2.99 -2.21
N GLY A 69 -4.18 3.13 -3.24
CA GLY A 69 -4.49 4.41 -3.87
C GLY A 69 -3.56 4.79 -5.03
N PHE A 70 -2.64 3.91 -5.43
CA PHE A 70 -1.87 4.09 -6.67
C PHE A 70 -2.76 3.87 -7.89
N HIS A 71 -2.54 4.68 -8.92
CA HIS A 71 -3.27 4.57 -10.18
C HIS A 71 -2.34 4.58 -11.39
N ALA A 72 -1.05 4.36 -11.16
CA ALA A 72 -0.06 4.12 -12.19
C ALA A 72 0.85 2.97 -11.76
N TRP A 73 1.50 2.31 -12.72
CA TRP A 73 2.44 1.20 -12.50
C TRP A 73 3.62 1.34 -13.45
N GLU A 74 4.86 1.11 -13.03
CA GLU A 74 6.03 1.19 -13.89
C GLU A 74 6.67 -0.19 -14.03
N ASP A 75 7.04 -0.62 -15.24
CA ASP A 75 7.76 -1.88 -15.45
C ASP A 75 8.73 -1.79 -16.64
N ASN A 76 9.94 -1.32 -16.37
CA ASN A 76 11.05 -1.30 -17.32
C ASN A 76 11.41 -2.70 -17.86
N GLY A 77 11.02 -3.78 -17.16
CA GLY A 77 11.21 -5.15 -17.59
C GLY A 77 10.17 -5.65 -18.59
N MET A 78 9.09 -4.89 -18.84
CA MET A 78 7.92 -5.33 -19.62
C MET A 78 8.29 -5.88 -21.00
N LEU A 79 9.19 -5.21 -21.72
CA LEU A 79 9.62 -5.60 -23.07
C LEU A 79 10.23 -7.01 -23.12
N GLY A 80 10.89 -7.43 -22.04
CA GLY A 80 11.57 -8.73 -21.96
C GLY A 80 10.67 -9.87 -21.49
N ARG A 81 9.39 -9.61 -21.18
CA ARG A 81 8.45 -10.62 -20.70
C ARG A 81 7.77 -11.35 -21.85
N GLU A 82 7.31 -12.57 -21.57
CA GLU A 82 6.44 -13.30 -22.49
C GLU A 82 5.17 -12.50 -22.82
N VAL A 83 4.69 -12.59 -24.06
CA VAL A 83 3.51 -11.83 -24.52
C VAL A 83 2.30 -12.10 -23.62
N ALA A 84 2.08 -13.35 -23.23
CA ALA A 84 0.98 -13.72 -22.33
C ALA A 84 1.08 -13.01 -20.96
N GLU A 85 2.29 -12.76 -20.46
CA GLU A 85 2.48 -12.02 -19.22
C GLU A 85 2.22 -10.52 -19.40
N GLN A 86 2.68 -9.93 -20.51
CA GLN A 86 2.39 -8.54 -20.87
C GLN A 86 0.88 -8.29 -21.00
N GLU A 87 0.17 -9.17 -21.72
CA GLU A 87 -1.28 -9.12 -21.89
C GLU A 87 -2.02 -9.23 -20.55
N ARG A 88 -1.55 -10.13 -19.68
CA ARG A 88 -2.11 -10.29 -18.33
C ARG A 88 -1.93 -9.02 -17.50
N ILE A 89 -0.75 -8.40 -17.51
CA ILE A 89 -0.50 -7.13 -16.80
C ILE A 89 -1.38 -6.01 -17.37
N GLY A 90 -1.41 -5.85 -18.70
CA GLY A 90 -2.24 -4.84 -19.36
C GLY A 90 -3.74 -5.03 -19.14
N SER A 91 -4.22 -6.28 -19.01
CA SER A 91 -5.61 -6.58 -18.64
C SER A 91 -5.92 -6.10 -17.23
N VAL A 92 -5.06 -6.41 -16.26
CA VAL A 92 -5.26 -6.03 -14.85
C VAL A 92 -5.18 -4.51 -14.67
N LEU A 93 -4.24 -3.83 -15.33
CA LEU A 93 -4.18 -2.36 -15.29
C LEU A 93 -5.47 -1.72 -15.82
N ARG A 94 -6.04 -2.25 -16.92
CA ARG A 94 -7.32 -1.77 -17.47
C ARG A 94 -8.49 -2.03 -16.51
N GLU A 95 -8.56 -3.23 -15.92
CA GLU A 95 -9.58 -3.60 -14.95
C GLU A 95 -9.58 -2.65 -13.74
N LEU A 96 -8.39 -2.28 -13.26
CA LEU A 96 -8.20 -1.40 -12.10
C LEU A 96 -8.22 0.10 -12.45
N GLY A 97 -8.38 0.47 -13.71
CA GLY A 97 -8.31 1.87 -14.14
C GLY A 97 -6.93 2.52 -13.90
N MET A 98 -5.88 1.71 -13.88
CA MET A 98 -4.50 2.16 -13.71
C MET A 98 -3.83 2.45 -15.06
N THR A 99 -2.89 3.39 -15.06
CA THR A 99 -2.09 3.73 -16.24
C THR A 99 -0.72 3.06 -16.19
N MET A 100 -0.23 2.56 -17.33
CA MET A 100 1.16 2.15 -17.46
C MET A 100 2.05 3.40 -17.47
N GLY A 101 2.93 3.51 -16.48
CA GLY A 101 3.95 4.53 -16.36
C GLY A 101 5.14 4.21 -17.27
N VAL A 102 5.62 5.23 -17.96
CA VAL A 102 6.71 5.16 -18.96
C VAL A 102 6.31 4.34 -20.20
N PHE A 103 5.18 4.66 -20.83
CA PHE A 103 4.90 4.38 -22.25
C PHE A 103 3.93 5.43 -22.81
#